data_AF-J3PG90-F1
#
_entry.id   AF-J3PG90-F1
#
_cell.length_a   1.000
_cell.length_b   1.000
_cell.length_c   1.000
_cell.angle_alpha   90.00
_cell.angle_beta   90.00
_cell.angle_gamma   90.00
#
_symmetry.space_group_name_H-M   'P 1'
#
loop_
_entity.id
_entity.type
_entity.pdbx_description
1 polymer ?
#
loop_
_entity_poly.entity_id
_entity_poly.type
_entity_poly.pdbx_seq_one_letter_code
_entity_poly.pdbx_strand_id
1 'polypeptide(L)'
;MPASVSRRHCIFKWDVLIYTVTLLAWCLWSMFEMRRVDYVAMAEACRTAVAVPLSLVLLGPGAMYAGTWYWREKTIVGVSRMEDTSAEQKIR
;
A
#
# COMPACT_ATOMS: atom_id res chain seq x y z
N MET A 1 9.78 -35.23 -20.40
CA MET A 1 8.87 -34.68 -19.36
C MET A 1 7.51 -34.40 -19.98
N PRO A 2 6.38 -34.73 -19.34
CA PRO A 2 5.05 -34.55 -19.95
C PRO A 2 4.69 -33.07 -20.08
N ALA A 3 4.33 -32.64 -21.30
CA ALA A 3 4.04 -31.24 -21.65
C ALA A 3 2.89 -30.59 -20.84
N SER A 4 2.05 -31.39 -20.17
CA SER A 4 0.95 -30.91 -19.31
C SER A 4 1.45 -30.32 -17.98
N VAL A 5 2.57 -30.82 -17.45
CA VAL A 5 3.16 -30.32 -16.21
C VAL A 5 3.79 -28.95 -16.46
N SER A 6 4.57 -28.77 -17.52
CA SER A 6 5.21 -27.48 -17.86
C SER A 6 4.20 -26.35 -18.07
N ARG A 7 3.04 -26.64 -18.67
CA ARG A 7 2.00 -25.64 -18.94
C ARG A 7 1.36 -25.08 -17.66
N ARG A 8 1.10 -25.93 -16.67
CA ARG A 8 0.53 -25.52 -15.37
C ARG A 8 1.49 -24.62 -14.57
N HIS A 9 2.78 -24.94 -14.60
CA HIS A 9 3.81 -24.13 -13.93
C HIS A 9 3.93 -22.74 -14.56
N CYS A 10 3.85 -22.62 -15.88
CA CYS A 10 3.85 -21.31 -16.54
C CYS A 10 2.65 -20.45 -16.14
N ILE A 11 1.43 -21.02 -16.15
CA ILE A 11 0.21 -20.28 -15.77
C ILE A 11 0.33 -19.77 -14.32
N PHE A 12 0.76 -20.63 -13.39
CA PHE A 12 0.91 -20.24 -11.99
C PHE A 12 1.95 -19.12 -11.79
N LYS A 13 3.09 -19.19 -12.49
CA LYS A 13 4.11 -18.13 -12.42
C LYS A 13 3.59 -16.79 -12.92
N TRP A 14 2.86 -16.80 -14.03
CA TRP A 14 2.26 -15.58 -14.58
C TRP A 14 1.16 -15.04 -13.69
N ASP A 15 0.34 -15.90 -13.09
CA ASP A 15 -0.71 -15.52 -12.16
C ASP A 15 -0.14 -14.81 -10.92
N VAL A 16 0.88 -15.40 -10.29
CA VAL A 16 1.59 -14.80 -9.14
C VAL A 16 2.27 -13.49 -9.51
N LEU A 17 2.86 -13.39 -10.70
CA LEU A 17 3.52 -12.18 -11.18
C LEU A 17 2.50 -11.06 -11.41
N ILE A 18 1.39 -11.34 -12.10
CA ILE A 18 0.31 -10.38 -12.33
C ILE A 18 -0.26 -9.92 -11.00
N TYR A 19 -0.58 -10.84 -10.09
CA TYR A 19 -1.06 -10.53 -8.75
C TYR A 19 -0.11 -9.59 -8.00
N THR A 20 1.20 -9.88 -8.03
CA THR A 20 2.22 -9.07 -7.36
C THR A 20 2.31 -7.66 -7.95
N VAL A 21 2.30 -7.54 -9.27
CA VAL A 21 2.35 -6.24 -9.97
C VAL A 21 1.09 -5.43 -9.69
N THR A 22 -0.08 -6.05 -9.72
CA THR A 22 -1.35 -5.38 -9.40
C THR A 22 -1.38 -4.90 -7.95
N LEU A 23 -0.88 -5.69 -7.00
CA LEU A 23 -0.74 -5.25 -5.60
C LEU A 23 0.22 -4.09 -5.45
N LEU A 24 1.39 -4.15 -6.11
CA LEU A 24 2.37 -3.06 -6.06
C LEU A 24 1.77 -1.77 -6.61
N ALA A 25 1.09 -1.84 -7.76
CA ALA A 25 0.41 -0.70 -8.36
C ALA A 25 -0.67 -0.13 -7.42
N TRP A 26 -1.47 -0.98 -6.78
CA TRP A 26 -2.48 -0.54 -5.82
C TRP A 26 -1.88 0.11 -4.56
N CYS A 27 -0.75 -0.40 -4.07
CA CYS A 27 -0.05 0.17 -2.92
C CYS A 27 0.50 1.56 -3.25
N LEU A 28 1.20 1.70 -4.39
CA LEU A 28 1.73 3.00 -4.85
C LEU A 28 0.60 3.99 -5.16
N TRP A 29 -0.49 3.54 -5.77
CA TRP A 29 -1.67 4.37 -6.02
C TRP A 29 -2.31 4.87 -4.74
N SER A 30 -2.49 3.99 -3.73
CA SER A 30 -3.06 4.37 -2.43
C SER A 30 -2.27 5.50 -1.77
N MET A 31 -0.96 5.53 -1.96
CA MET A 31 -0.10 6.56 -1.38
C MET A 31 -0.13 7.86 -2.16
N PHE A 32 -0.17 7.77 -3.48
CA PHE A 32 -0.41 8.93 -4.33
C PHE A 32 -1.74 9.59 -3.97
N GLU A 33 -2.80 8.80 -3.77
CA GLU A 33 -4.11 9.31 -3.36
C GLU A 33 -4.07 9.97 -1.97
N MET A 34 -3.41 9.34 -0.99
CA MET A 34 -3.20 9.92 0.34
C MET A 34 -2.46 11.27 0.30
N ARG A 35 -1.49 11.41 -0.60
CA ARG A 35 -0.80 12.67 -0.85
C ARG A 35 -1.69 13.68 -1.57
N ARG A 36 -2.50 13.23 -2.54
CA ARG A 36 -3.40 14.06 -3.36
C ARG A 36 -4.49 14.72 -2.54
N VAL A 37 -4.99 14.04 -1.51
CA VAL A 37 -6.01 14.54 -0.57
C VAL A 37 -5.37 15.30 0.60
N ASP A 38 -4.06 15.56 0.55
CA ASP A 38 -3.28 16.28 1.58
C ASP A 38 -3.35 15.67 3.00
N TYR A 39 -3.68 14.37 3.12
CA TYR A 39 -3.64 13.65 4.40
C TYR A 39 -2.22 13.41 4.91
N VAL A 40 -1.22 13.48 4.02
CA VAL A 40 0.18 13.15 4.32
C VAL A 40 1.13 14.20 3.74
N ALA A 41 2.14 14.59 4.53
CA ALA A 41 3.20 15.48 4.09
C ALA A 41 4.09 14.85 3.00
N MET A 42 4.65 15.68 2.10
CA MET A 42 5.47 15.21 0.97
C MET A 42 6.65 14.31 1.40
N ALA A 43 7.30 14.64 2.52
CA ALA A 43 8.44 13.87 3.04
C ALA A 43 8.01 12.46 3.49
N GLU A 44 6.85 12.34 4.13
CA GLU A 44 6.34 11.04 4.57
C GLU A 44 5.88 10.20 3.38
N ALA A 45 5.20 10.82 2.40
CA ALA A 45 4.81 10.15 1.16
C ALA A 45 6.02 9.57 0.40
N CYS A 46 7.14 10.31 0.35
CA CYS A 46 8.37 9.83 -0.27
C CYS A 46 8.97 8.64 0.50
N ARG A 47 8.99 8.69 1.84
CA ARG A 47 9.50 7.60 2.68
C ARG A 47 8.71 6.31 2.48
N THR A 48 7.38 6.39 2.51
CA THR A 48 6.57 5.21 2.22
C THR A 48 6.78 4.76 0.77
N ALA A 49 6.94 5.67 -0.20
CA ALA A 49 7.03 5.31 -1.62
C ALA A 49 8.27 4.46 -1.92
N VAL A 50 9.33 4.67 -1.14
CA VAL A 50 10.53 3.82 -1.13
C VAL A 50 10.30 2.55 -0.30
N ALA A 51 9.59 2.62 0.83
CA ALA A 51 9.35 1.47 1.71
C ALA A 51 8.51 0.37 1.04
N VAL A 52 7.53 0.72 0.19
CA VAL A 52 6.66 -0.25 -0.50
C VAL A 52 7.45 -1.21 -1.41
N PRO A 53 8.22 -0.75 -2.42
CA PRO A 53 9.00 -1.65 -3.26
C PRO A 53 10.09 -2.39 -2.46
N LEU A 54 10.67 -1.77 -1.43
CA LEU A 54 11.61 -2.46 -0.53
C LEU A 54 10.94 -3.63 0.20
N SER A 55 9.73 -3.43 0.72
CA SER A 55 8.98 -4.50 1.42
C SER A 55 8.60 -5.65 0.47
N LEU A 56 8.31 -5.36 -0.80
CA LEU A 56 8.07 -6.40 -1.80
C LEU A 56 9.30 -7.30 -1.97
N VAL A 57 10.48 -6.71 -2.10
CA VAL A 57 11.74 -7.44 -2.32
C VAL A 57 12.17 -8.21 -1.06
N LEU A 58 12.03 -7.61 0.11
CA LEU A 58 12.54 -8.16 1.37
C LEU A 58 11.58 -9.17 2.03
N LEU A 59 10.26 -8.93 1.93
CA LEU A 59 9.24 -9.66 2.70
C LEU A 59 8.18 -10.34 1.82
N GLY A 60 8.05 -9.93 0.56
CA GLY A 60 7.06 -10.44 -0.38
C GLY A 60 5.75 -9.64 -0.43
N PRO A 61 4.85 -10.01 -1.36
CA PRO A 61 3.69 -9.18 -1.72
C PRO A 61 2.64 -9.05 -0.60
N GLY A 62 2.45 -10.09 0.22
CA GLY A 62 1.48 -10.05 1.32
C GLY A 62 1.88 -9.08 2.43
N ALA A 63 3.15 -9.10 2.83
CA ALA A 63 3.68 -8.19 3.85
C ALA A 63 3.70 -6.73 3.36
N MET A 64 4.07 -6.50 2.09
CA MET A 64 3.95 -5.20 1.44
C MET A 64 2.52 -4.66 1.55
N TYR A 65 1.54 -5.44 1.09
CA TYR A 65 0.13 -5.04 1.12
C TYR A 65 -0.37 -4.73 2.54
N ALA A 66 -0.12 -5.63 3.49
CA ALA A 66 -0.56 -5.45 4.88
C ALA A 66 0.07 -4.21 5.52
N GLY A 67 1.35 -3.95 5.28
CA GLY A 67 2.05 -2.77 5.76
C GLY A 67 1.48 -1.47 5.18
N THR A 68 1.26 -1.43 3.86
CA THR A 68 0.62 -0.27 3.20
C THR A 68 -0.79 -0.04 3.71
N TRP A 69 -1.58 -1.09 3.89
CA TRP A 69 -2.94 -0.99 4.43
C TRP A 69 -2.96 -0.44 5.86
N TYR A 70 -2.11 -0.98 6.74
CA TYR A 70 -2.01 -0.52 8.13
C TYR A 70 -1.61 0.95 8.22
N TRP A 71 -0.60 1.36 7.45
CA TRP A 71 -0.18 2.77 7.38
C TRP A 71 -1.34 3.66 6.93
N ARG A 72 -2.05 3.25 5.88
CA ARG A 72 -3.19 4.00 5.34
C ARG A 72 -4.28 4.22 6.38
N GLU A 73 -4.66 3.18 7.11
CA GLU A 73 -5.71 3.25 8.13
C GLU A 73 -5.28 4.14 9.31
N LYS A 74 -4.03 3.99 9.76
CA LYS A 74 -3.47 4.81 10.83
C LYS A 74 -3.48 6.30 10.47
N THR A 75 -3.18 6.64 9.22
CA THR A 75 -3.21 8.03 8.73
C THR A 75 -4.62 8.61 8.76
N ILE A 76 -5.61 7.89 8.24
CA ILE A 76 -7.02 8.34 8.21
C ILE A 76 -7.51 8.63 9.63
N VAL A 77 -7.29 7.68 10.56
CA VAL A 77 -7.66 7.85 11.98
C VAL A 77 -6.91 9.02 12.63
N GLY A 78 -5.66 9.25 12.23
CA GLY A 78 -4.87 10.38 12.71
C GLY A 78 -5.48 11.73 12.30
N VAL A 79 -5.91 11.85 11.04
CA VAL A 79 -6.54 13.07 10.51
C VAL A 79 -7.90 13.31 11.14
N SER A 80 -8.77 12.30 11.23
CA SER A 80 -10.11 12.45 11.82
C SER A 80 -10.07 12.94 13.27
N ARG A 81 -9.10 12.47 14.06
CA ARG A 81 -8.94 12.89 15.46
C ARG A 81 -8.54 14.36 15.60
N MET A 82 -7.79 14.91 14.64
CA MET A 82 -7.41 16.33 14.64
C MET A 82 -8.61 17.23 14.34
N GLU A 83 -9.49 16.80 13.44
CA GLU A 83 -10.74 17.49 13.12
C GLU A 83 -11.64 17.59 14.36
N ASP A 84 -11.83 16.49 15.10
CA ASP A 84 -12.62 16.45 16.33
C ASP A 84 -12.08 17.42 17.41
N THR A 85 -10.76 17.44 17.60
CA THR A 85 -10.12 18.31 18.61
C THR A 85 -10.29 19.79 18.27
N SER A 86 -10.23 20.14 16.98
CA SER A 86 -10.42 21.52 16.50
C SER A 86 -11.87 21.98 16.67
N ALA A 87 -12.82 21.05 16.52
CA ALA A 87 -14.24 21.33 16.76
C ALA A 87 -14.52 21.59 18.25
N GLU A 88 -13.96 20.79 19.16
CA GLU A 88 -14.11 21.00 20.61
C GLU A 88 -13.50 22.33 21.08
N GLN A 89 -12.33 22.72 20.55
CA GLN A 89 -11.68 23.99 20.88
C GLN A 89 -12.49 25.22 20.44
N LYS A 90 -13.23 25.13 19.33
CA LYS A 90 -14.06 26.24 18.84
C LYS A 90 -15.35 26.42 19.64
N ILE A 91 -15.78 25.38 20.36
CA ILE A 91 -16.98 25.39 21.21
C ILE A 91 -16.67 25.93 22.62
N ARG A 92 -15.40 25.86 23.05
CA ARG A 92 -14.91 26.47 24.31
C ARG A 92 -14.62 27.96 24.15
#